data_AF-A0A8H3BYC4-F1
#
_entry.id   AF-A0A8H3BYC4-F1
#
_cell.length_a   1.000
_cell.length_b   1.000
_cell.length_c   1.000
_cell.angle_alpha   90.00
_cell.angle_beta   90.00
_cell.angle_gamma   90.00
#
_symmetry.space_group_name_H-M   'P 1'
#
loop_
_entity.id
_entity.type
_entity.pdbx_description
1 polymer ?
#
loop_
_entity_poly.entity_id
_entity_poly.type
_entity_poly.pdbx_seq_one_letter_code
_entity_poly.pdbx_strand_id
1 'polypeptide(L)'
;MRTRHQELELVSPEGFIELANTRNILSPSTTKRQLFKFPMIFLTSFLAFIAVVLAQGDPSINTPSSLVQCQPAQLTWNASNTPVYISIIPGGNASAPALMDLGRQSGTSTTWNVNITGGTSITFRIVDTLGVNAYSAPVTIQSSSNSSCIHK
;
A
#
# COMPACT_ATOMS: atom_id res chain seq x y z
N MET A 1 -2.28 14.18 53.13
CA MET A 1 -2.09 12.80 53.65
C MET A 1 -2.34 11.82 52.52
N ARG A 2 -1.31 11.03 52.16
CA ARG A 2 -1.31 9.67 51.58
C ARG A 2 -1.94 9.47 50.18
N THR A 3 -1.20 9.57 49.07
CA THR A 3 -0.45 8.50 48.33
C THR A 3 -1.15 7.15 48.09
N ARG A 4 -1.35 6.78 46.81
CA ARG A 4 -0.82 5.60 46.05
C ARG A 4 -1.70 5.34 44.81
N HIS A 5 -1.16 5.50 43.59
CA HIS A 5 -0.50 4.49 42.74
C HIS A 5 -1.42 3.36 42.27
N GLN A 6 -1.59 3.23 40.95
CA GLN A 6 -1.38 1.94 40.26
C GLN A 6 -1.09 2.21 38.77
N GLU A 7 0.18 2.01 38.43
CA GLU A 7 0.78 1.98 37.11
C GLU A 7 0.64 0.56 36.54
N LEU A 8 0.27 0.42 35.26
CA LEU A 8 0.21 -0.87 34.57
C LEU A 8 1.38 -0.92 33.59
N GLU A 9 2.53 -1.39 34.08
CA GLU A 9 3.64 -1.84 33.23
C GLU A 9 3.33 -3.26 32.72
N LEU A 10 3.25 -3.40 31.40
CA LEU A 10 3.16 -4.70 30.73
C LEU A 10 4.59 -5.17 30.38
N VAL A 11 4.96 -6.21 31.12
CA VAL A 11 6.13 -7.07 31.08
C VAL A 11 6.51 -7.55 29.66
N SER A 12 7.80 -7.38 29.33
CA SER A 12 8.53 -8.08 28.26
C SER A 12 8.77 -9.56 28.61
N PRO A 13 8.96 -10.44 27.62
CA PRO A 13 10.06 -11.38 27.75
C PRO A 13 10.93 -11.48 26.48
N GLU A 14 12.19 -11.10 26.66
CA GLU A 14 13.33 -11.39 25.79
C GLU A 14 13.62 -12.90 25.82
N GLY A 15 13.48 -13.56 24.66
CA GLY A 15 13.82 -14.97 24.45
C GLY A 15 15.31 -15.15 24.15
N PHE A 16 16.10 -15.34 25.21
CA PHE A 16 17.51 -15.70 25.19
C PHE A 16 17.67 -17.18 24.74
N ILE A 17 18.32 -17.44 23.59
CA ILE A 17 18.72 -18.81 23.22
C ILE A 17 20.13 -19.11 23.75
N GLU A 18 20.15 -20.15 24.56
CA GLU A 18 21.22 -20.72 25.35
C GLU A 18 22.41 -21.25 24.53
N LEU A 19 23.61 -20.78 24.89
CA LEU A 19 24.91 -21.30 24.44
C LEU A 19 25.19 -22.66 25.11
N ALA A 20 24.88 -23.76 24.43
CA ALA A 20 25.37 -25.08 24.83
C ALA A 20 26.84 -25.27 24.40
N ASN A 21 27.75 -24.93 25.32
CA ASN A 21 29.15 -25.34 25.31
C ASN A 21 29.26 -26.77 25.86
N THR A 22 29.70 -27.72 25.06
CA THR A 22 30.25 -28.98 25.60
C THR A 22 31.35 -29.50 24.68
N ARG A 23 32.55 -29.57 25.26
CA ARG A 23 33.79 -29.99 24.62
C ARG A 23 33.88 -31.51 24.48
N ASN A 24 34.51 -31.93 23.38
CA ASN A 24 35.38 -33.11 23.21
C ASN A 24 34.81 -34.52 23.41
N ILE A 25 34.68 -35.26 22.28
CA ILE A 25 35.13 -36.67 22.22
C ILE A 25 35.88 -36.87 20.89
N LEU A 26 37.16 -37.21 21.02
CA LEU A 26 38.09 -37.59 19.96
C LEU A 26 37.87 -39.07 19.62
N SER A 27 37.71 -39.42 18.35
CA SER A 27 38.05 -40.77 17.87
C SER A 27 38.41 -40.76 16.38
N PRO A 28 39.58 -41.25 15.96
CA PRO A 28 39.95 -41.38 14.56
C PRO A 28 39.53 -42.77 14.03
N SER A 29 38.73 -42.81 12.97
CA SER A 29 38.55 -44.04 12.18
C SER A 29 38.85 -43.78 10.71
N THR A 30 40.07 -44.20 10.36
CA THR A 30 40.52 -44.79 9.10
C THR A 30 39.65 -44.57 7.85
N THR A 31 40.12 -43.65 7.01
CA THR A 31 40.25 -43.75 5.55
C THR A 31 39.67 -45.02 4.89
N LYS A 32 38.64 -44.84 4.05
CA LYS A 32 38.53 -45.55 2.77
C LYS A 32 38.09 -44.59 1.68
N ARG A 33 39.01 -44.30 0.75
CA ARG A 33 38.69 -43.73 -0.57
C ARG A 33 37.72 -44.70 -1.25
N GLN A 34 36.52 -44.25 -1.53
CA GLN A 34 35.61 -44.90 -2.45
C GLN A 34 35.29 -43.88 -3.54
N LEU A 35 36.04 -44.00 -4.63
CA LEU A 35 35.90 -43.16 -5.82
C LEU A 35 34.65 -43.65 -6.58
N PHE A 36 33.48 -43.27 -6.07
CA PHE A 36 32.20 -43.51 -6.73
C PHE A 36 32.05 -42.51 -7.89
N LYS A 37 32.46 -42.94 -9.07
CA LYS A 37 32.32 -42.20 -10.33
C LYS A 37 30.95 -42.52 -10.93
N PHE A 38 29.93 -41.82 -10.46
CA PHE A 38 28.59 -41.82 -11.04
C PHE A 38 28.38 -40.46 -11.73
N PRO A 39 28.26 -40.38 -13.07
CA PRO A 39 27.86 -39.14 -13.73
C PRO A 39 26.41 -38.86 -13.33
N MET A 40 26.30 -37.95 -12.37
CA MET A 40 25.09 -37.52 -11.70
C MET A 40 24.30 -36.64 -12.68
N ILE A 41 23.35 -37.25 -13.40
CA ILE A 41 22.27 -36.58 -14.12
C ILE A 41 21.48 -35.78 -13.08
N PHE A 42 21.75 -34.48 -12.95
CA PHE A 42 20.93 -33.57 -12.15
C PHE A 42 20.25 -32.57 -13.08
N LEU A 43 19.01 -32.90 -13.39
CA LEU A 43 18.00 -32.08 -14.03
C LEU A 43 17.73 -30.84 -13.14
N THR A 44 18.51 -29.77 -13.27
CA THR A 44 18.29 -28.53 -12.50
C THR A 44 17.29 -27.64 -13.24
N SER A 45 16.01 -27.87 -12.95
CA SER A 45 14.96 -26.90 -13.29
C SER A 45 15.19 -25.64 -12.44
N PHE A 46 15.79 -24.61 -13.03
CA PHE A 46 15.83 -23.27 -12.46
C PHE A 46 14.44 -22.63 -12.62
N LEU A 47 13.52 -22.90 -11.69
CA LEU A 47 12.31 -22.08 -11.56
C LEU A 47 12.73 -20.71 -11.03
N ALA A 48 12.83 -19.72 -11.92
CA ALA A 48 12.97 -18.32 -11.52
C ALA A 48 11.64 -17.86 -10.90
N PHE A 49 11.59 -17.79 -9.57
CA PHE A 49 10.51 -17.12 -8.85
C PHE A 49 10.72 -15.61 -8.98
N ILE A 50 9.92 -14.94 -9.81
CA ILE A 50 9.84 -13.47 -9.78
C ILE A 50 8.98 -13.11 -8.57
N ALA A 51 9.63 -12.66 -7.49
CA ALA A 51 8.94 -12.09 -6.35
C ALA A 51 8.41 -10.70 -6.74
N VAL A 52 7.10 -10.58 -6.95
CA VAL A 52 6.45 -9.28 -7.03
C VAL A 52 6.34 -8.74 -5.61
N VAL A 53 7.10 -7.69 -5.29
CA VAL A 53 6.94 -6.94 -4.04
C VAL A 53 5.71 -6.06 -4.20
N LEU A 54 4.62 -6.38 -3.51
CA LEU A 54 3.52 -5.45 -3.32
C LEU A 54 3.95 -4.44 -2.25
N ALA A 55 4.33 -3.23 -2.66
CA ALA A 55 4.53 -2.14 -1.73
C ALA A 55 3.18 -1.83 -1.06
N GLN A 56 3.06 -2.12 0.24
CA GLN A 56 1.86 -1.80 1.00
C GLN A 56 1.72 -0.27 1.07
N GLY A 57 0.77 0.28 0.32
CA GLY A 57 0.54 1.73 0.20
C GLY A 57 0.85 2.34 -1.17
N ASP A 58 1.14 1.51 -2.18
CA ASP A 58 1.33 1.95 -3.57
C ASP A 58 0.31 1.25 -4.51
N PRO A 59 -0.49 1.98 -5.30
CA PRO A 59 -0.63 3.44 -5.30
C PRO A 59 -1.30 3.97 -4.01
N SER A 60 -1.23 5.29 -3.78
CA SER A 60 -1.99 5.99 -2.73
C SER A 60 -2.33 7.42 -3.18
N ILE A 61 -3.45 7.97 -2.72
CA ILE A 61 -3.92 9.31 -3.09
C ILE A 61 -4.26 10.15 -1.85
N ASN A 62 -3.97 11.44 -1.89
CA ASN A 62 -4.30 12.35 -0.79
C ASN A 62 -5.81 12.47 -0.58
N THR A 63 -6.20 12.80 0.65
CA THR A 63 -7.56 13.23 0.97
C THR A 63 -7.53 14.73 1.22
N PRO A 64 -8.03 15.57 0.29
CA PRO A 64 -8.11 17.01 0.51
C PRO A 64 -8.91 17.34 1.77
N SER A 65 -8.42 18.25 2.60
CA SER A 65 -9.10 18.65 3.84
C SER A 65 -10.41 19.41 3.60
N SER A 66 -10.52 20.06 2.43
CA SER A 66 -11.72 20.78 2.01
C SER A 66 -11.85 20.75 0.50
N LEU A 67 -13.08 20.57 0.02
CA LEU A 67 -13.47 20.69 -1.36
C LEU A 67 -14.65 21.65 -1.41
N VAL A 68 -14.55 22.71 -2.22
CA VAL A 68 -15.63 23.68 -2.40
C VAL A 68 -16.08 23.63 -3.85
N GLN A 69 -17.38 23.58 -4.06
CA GLN A 69 -17.98 23.59 -5.39
C GLN A 69 -17.43 24.76 -6.25
N CYS A 70 -17.03 24.45 -7.47
CA CYS A 70 -16.43 25.37 -8.44
C CYS A 70 -15.17 26.09 -7.97
N GLN A 71 -14.39 25.45 -7.10
CA GLN A 71 -13.04 25.88 -6.76
C GLN A 71 -12.02 24.83 -7.22
N PRO A 72 -10.79 25.25 -7.57
CA PRO A 72 -9.73 24.31 -7.87
C PRO A 72 -9.31 23.56 -6.59
N ALA A 73 -9.16 22.24 -6.71
CA ALA A 73 -8.63 21.36 -5.70
C ALA A 73 -7.40 20.63 -6.25
N GLN A 74 -6.31 20.62 -5.48
CA GLN A 74 -5.11 19.88 -5.84
C GLN A 74 -5.21 18.44 -5.32
N LEU A 75 -5.04 17.49 -6.24
CA LEU A 75 -4.92 16.08 -5.94
C LEU A 75 -3.45 15.67 -6.13
N THR A 76 -2.94 14.86 -5.22
CA THR A 76 -1.58 14.32 -5.24
C THR A 76 -1.60 12.84 -4.87
N TRP A 77 -0.71 12.07 -5.47
CA TRP A 77 -0.64 10.62 -5.26
C TRP A 77 0.79 10.10 -5.39
N ASN A 78 1.01 8.92 -4.82
CA ASN A 78 2.20 8.11 -5.06
C ASN A 78 1.78 6.89 -5.89
N ALA A 79 2.57 6.57 -6.92
CA ALA A 79 2.38 5.42 -7.79
C ALA A 79 3.73 5.01 -8.40
N SER A 80 4.20 3.78 -8.17
CA SER A 80 5.39 3.27 -8.88
C SER A 80 5.07 2.90 -10.32
N ASN A 81 3.83 2.45 -10.57
CA ASN A 81 3.35 2.08 -11.90
C ASN A 81 2.57 3.26 -12.49
N THR A 82 3.10 3.85 -13.55
CA THR A 82 2.47 4.97 -14.25
C THR A 82 2.18 4.58 -15.71
N PRO A 83 1.20 5.23 -16.37
CA PRO A 83 0.26 6.23 -15.86
C PRO A 83 -0.76 5.65 -14.87
N VAL A 84 -1.43 6.54 -14.15
CA VAL A 84 -2.58 6.19 -13.31
C VAL A 84 -3.86 6.73 -13.92
N TYR A 85 -5.00 6.14 -13.57
CA TYR A 85 -6.34 6.60 -13.92
C TYR A 85 -7.06 7.02 -12.65
N ILE A 86 -7.64 8.22 -12.63
CA ILE A 86 -8.31 8.75 -11.45
C ILE A 86 -9.80 8.91 -11.74
N SER A 87 -10.63 8.36 -10.88
CA SER A 87 -12.09 8.49 -10.92
C SER A 87 -12.61 8.95 -9.57
N ILE A 88 -13.77 9.61 -9.59
CA ILE A 88 -14.49 10.08 -8.41
C ILE A 88 -15.73 9.21 -8.28
N ILE A 89 -15.87 8.52 -7.15
CA ILE A 89 -16.99 7.62 -6.84
C ILE A 89 -17.76 8.14 -5.62
N PRO A 90 -19.00 7.68 -5.38
CA PRO A 90 -19.71 7.94 -4.14
C PRO A 90 -18.87 7.57 -2.91
N GLY A 91 -18.90 8.43 -1.89
CA GLY A 91 -18.13 8.28 -0.67
C GLY A 91 -18.35 6.92 0.00
N GLY A 92 -17.26 6.19 0.26
CA GLY A 92 -17.30 4.91 0.97
C GLY A 92 -17.87 3.73 0.17
N ASN A 93 -18.12 3.89 -1.13
CA ASN A 93 -18.65 2.82 -1.99
C ASN A 93 -17.73 2.49 -3.16
N ALA A 94 -16.74 1.62 -2.93
CA ALA A 94 -15.73 1.24 -3.92
C ALA A 94 -16.29 0.53 -5.18
N SER A 95 -17.50 -0.02 -5.10
CA SER A 95 -18.15 -0.74 -6.20
C SER A 95 -19.14 0.11 -6.99
N ALA A 96 -19.42 1.34 -6.54
CA ALA A 96 -20.32 2.23 -7.25
C ALA A 96 -19.72 2.73 -8.57
N PRO A 97 -20.56 3.04 -9.57
CA PRO A 97 -20.10 3.70 -10.77
C PRO A 97 -19.47 5.06 -10.44
N ALA A 98 -18.49 5.46 -11.25
CA ALA A 98 -17.87 6.77 -11.13
C ALA A 98 -18.90 7.89 -11.39
N LEU A 99 -18.93 8.87 -10.51
CA LEU A 99 -19.62 10.15 -10.72
C LEU A 99 -18.90 10.97 -11.78
N MET A 100 -17.57 10.86 -11.82
CA MET A 100 -16.71 11.54 -12.79
C MET A 100 -15.41 10.76 -13.01
N ASP A 101 -14.88 10.83 -14.23
CA ASP A 101 -13.55 10.35 -14.58
C ASP A 101 -12.64 11.54 -14.88
N LEU A 102 -11.48 11.60 -14.22
CA LEU A 102 -10.43 12.61 -14.47
C LEU A 102 -9.39 12.11 -15.50
N GLY A 103 -9.53 10.87 -15.96
CA GLY A 103 -8.75 10.26 -17.02
C GLY A 103 -7.34 9.85 -16.60
N ARG A 104 -6.51 9.63 -17.63
CA ARG A 104 -5.12 9.20 -17.52
C ARG A 104 -4.23 10.34 -17.03
N GLN A 105 -3.51 10.12 -15.94
CA GLN A 105 -2.53 11.03 -15.36
C GLN A 105 -1.13 10.40 -15.43
N SER A 106 -0.15 11.14 -15.96
CA SER A 106 1.25 10.70 -16.04
C SER A 106 2.15 11.30 -14.96
N GLY A 107 1.67 12.32 -14.23
CA GLY A 107 2.37 12.93 -13.12
C GLY A 107 2.00 12.30 -11.77
N THR A 108 2.32 13.01 -10.70
CA THR A 108 1.96 12.69 -9.31
C THR A 108 0.97 13.70 -8.71
N SER A 109 0.48 14.65 -9.52
CA SER A 109 -0.53 15.61 -9.12
C SER A 109 -1.38 16.09 -10.29
N THR A 110 -2.60 16.53 -9.99
CA THR A 110 -3.48 17.22 -10.93
C THR A 110 -4.35 18.24 -10.20
N THR A 111 -4.79 19.27 -10.90
CA THR A 111 -5.76 20.23 -10.38
C THR A 111 -7.12 19.93 -10.98
N TRP A 112 -8.06 19.57 -10.13
CA TRP A 112 -9.45 19.36 -10.50
C TRP A 112 -10.26 20.60 -10.15
N ASN A 113 -11.04 21.12 -11.10
CA ASN A 113 -12.07 22.11 -10.79
C ASN A 113 -13.30 21.37 -10.27
N VAL A 114 -13.64 21.53 -9.00
CA VAL A 114 -14.69 20.76 -8.29
C VAL A 114 -16.06 20.99 -8.92
N ASN A 115 -16.39 20.23 -9.96
CA ASN A 115 -17.59 20.34 -10.80
C ASN A 115 -18.72 19.38 -10.41
N ILE A 116 -18.69 18.87 -9.18
CA ILE A 116 -19.76 18.08 -8.56
C ILE A 116 -20.48 18.97 -7.54
N THR A 117 -21.80 18.83 -7.46
CA THR A 117 -22.65 19.65 -6.58
C THR A 117 -22.28 19.46 -5.11
N GLY A 118 -22.28 20.56 -4.35
CA GLY A 118 -22.10 20.56 -2.91
C GLY A 118 -23.10 19.66 -2.17
N GLY A 119 -22.68 19.13 -1.02
CA GLY A 119 -23.42 18.12 -0.26
C GLY A 119 -23.16 16.68 -0.70
N THR A 120 -22.51 16.47 -1.85
CA THR A 120 -22.14 15.14 -2.32
C THR A 120 -20.93 14.62 -1.55
N SER A 121 -21.06 13.44 -0.94
CA SER A 121 -19.92 12.70 -0.38
C SER A 121 -19.23 11.89 -1.46
N ILE A 122 -17.93 12.06 -1.61
CA ILE A 122 -17.13 11.44 -2.67
C ILE A 122 -15.89 10.73 -2.10
N THR A 123 -15.37 9.79 -2.87
CA THR A 123 -14.06 9.16 -2.67
C THR A 123 -13.30 9.22 -3.99
N PHE A 124 -12.01 9.58 -3.95
CA PHE A 124 -11.13 9.46 -5.10
C PHE A 124 -10.63 8.02 -5.20
N ARG A 125 -10.75 7.42 -6.38
CA ARG A 125 -10.20 6.12 -6.73
C ARG A 125 -9.10 6.30 -7.75
N ILE A 126 -7.94 5.71 -7.47
CA ILE A 126 -6.83 5.62 -8.41
C ILE A 126 -6.65 4.16 -8.85
N VAL A 127 -6.30 3.97 -10.12
CA VAL A 127 -5.95 2.66 -10.70
C VAL A 127 -4.64 2.81 -11.46
N ASP A 128 -3.64 2.00 -11.13
CA ASP A 128 -2.37 1.99 -11.85
C ASP A 128 -2.40 1.04 -13.08
N THR A 129 -1.28 0.93 -13.80
CA THR A 129 -1.19 0.03 -14.97
C THR A 129 -1.20 -1.45 -14.65
N LEU A 130 -0.95 -1.84 -13.39
CA LEU A 130 -1.06 -3.21 -12.93
C LEU A 130 -2.49 -3.55 -12.46
N GLY A 131 -3.40 -2.57 -12.50
CA GLY A 131 -4.77 -2.72 -12.04
C GLY A 131 -4.93 -2.61 -10.53
N VAL A 132 -3.90 -2.18 -9.79
CA VAL A 132 -3.96 -2.01 -8.35
C VAL A 132 -4.77 -0.76 -8.03
N ASN A 133 -5.71 -0.89 -7.09
CA ASN A 133 -6.57 0.20 -6.66
C ASN A 133 -6.08 0.83 -5.37
N ALA A 134 -6.23 2.15 -5.28
CA ALA A 134 -6.21 2.85 -3.99
C ALA A 134 -7.31 3.91 -3.92
N TYR A 135 -7.61 4.32 -2.70
CA TYR A 135 -8.75 5.16 -2.39
C TYR A 135 -8.38 6.24 -1.37
N SER A 136 -8.96 7.43 -1.52
CA SER A 136 -8.96 8.43 -0.45
C SER A 136 -9.98 8.06 0.64
N ALA A 137 -9.90 8.73 1.79
CA ALA A 137 -11.05 8.74 2.70
C ALA A 137 -12.23 9.51 2.05
N PRO A 138 -13.48 9.23 2.46
CA PRO A 138 -14.64 9.99 2.00
C PRO A 138 -14.57 11.46 2.42
N VAL A 139 -14.91 12.37 1.51
CA VAL A 139 -15.00 13.82 1.77
C VAL A 139 -16.30 14.37 1.20
N THR A 140 -16.95 15.26 1.95
CA THR A 140 -18.16 15.96 1.49
C THR A 140 -17.81 17.31 0.88
N ILE A 141 -18.27 17.53 -0.36
CA ILE A 141 -18.07 18.79 -1.08
C ILE A 141 -18.90 19.88 -0.41
N GLN A 142 -18.27 21.01 -0.09
CA GLN A 142 -18.91 22.19 0.46
C GLN A 142 -19.65 22.95 -0.65
N SER A 143 -20.87 23.38 -0.35
CA SER A 143 -21.68 24.18 -1.26
C SER A 143 -21.05 25.55 -1.51
N SER A 144 -21.32 26.11 -2.69
CA SER A 144 -20.92 27.45 -3.11
C SER A 144 -22.08 28.13 -3.82
N SER A 145 -22.09 29.46 -3.83
CA SER A 145 -23.03 30.25 -4.67
C SER A 145 -22.66 30.20 -6.16
N ASN A 146 -21.46 29.73 -6.50
CA ASN A 146 -21.03 29.54 -7.88
C ASN A 146 -21.36 28.12 -8.36
N SER A 147 -22.18 28.00 -9.41
CA SER A 147 -22.52 26.74 -10.09
C SER A 147 -22.06 26.67 -11.54
N SER A 148 -21.23 27.63 -11.99
CA SER A 148 -20.79 27.75 -13.39
C SER A 148 -19.97 26.56 -13.92
N CYS A 149 -19.36 25.79 -13.03
CA CYS A 149 -18.55 24.63 -13.36
C CYS A 149 -19.34 23.32 -13.45
N ILE A 150 -20.56 23.24 -12.92
CA ILE A 150 -21.32 21.98 -12.90
C ILE A 150 -21.71 21.60 -14.33
N HIS A 151 -21.51 20.33 -14.71
CA HIS A 151 -21.71 19.80 -16.08
C HIS A 151 -20.68 20.26 -17.13
N LYS A 152 -19.50 20.71 -16.70
CA LYS A 152 -18.34 20.94 -17.57
C LYS A 152 -17.35 19.80 -17.43
#